data_AF-A0A1A9VK60-F1
#
_entry.id   AF-A0A1A9VK60-F1
#
_cell.length_a   1.000
_cell.length_b   1.000
_cell.length_c   1.000
_cell.angle_alpha   90.00
_cell.angle_beta   90.00
_cell.angle_gamma   90.00
#
_symmetry.space_group_name_H-M   'P 1'
#
loop_
_entity.id
_entity.type
_entity.pdbx_description
1 polymer ?
#
loop_
_entity_poly.entity_id
_entity_poly.type
_entity_poly.pdbx_seq_one_letter_code
_entity_poly.pdbx_strand_id
1 'polypeptide(L)'
;MKGQKIKFTYVELHKRATKPIAAEFLRNLIKILPHTVLTDDGIQFTNQKRHKYAFQHIFDRVCKEHNIEHRLTKILGKLNETLKNTTVKKHYYQSHQQLTKHLYMAYNYAKRVKTLSGLTPFEFMCLQCS
;
A
#
# COMPACT_ATOMS: atom_id res chain seq x y z
N MET A 1 19.86 15.03 -12.01
CA MET A 1 19.96 13.97 -10.99
C MET A 1 18.95 12.88 -11.31
N LYS A 2 19.38 11.62 -11.52
CA LYS A 2 18.43 10.49 -11.66
C LYS A 2 17.72 10.32 -10.32
N GLY A 3 16.41 10.58 -10.27
CA GLY A 3 15.62 10.47 -9.05
C GLY A 3 15.74 9.06 -8.46
N GLN A 4 16.37 8.95 -7.29
CA GLN A 4 16.53 7.69 -6.58
C GLN A 4 15.15 7.19 -6.16
N LYS A 5 14.73 6.01 -6.64
CA LYS A 5 13.43 5.45 -6.27
C LYS A 5 13.50 4.82 -4.88
N ILE A 6 12.86 5.46 -3.92
CA ILE A 6 12.83 5.01 -2.52
C ILE A 6 11.57 4.20 -2.30
N LYS A 7 11.72 3.06 -1.63
CA LYS A 7 10.61 2.16 -1.31
C LYS A 7 10.25 2.35 0.15
N PHE A 8 9.11 2.95 0.39
CA PHE A 8 8.50 3.04 1.72
C PHE A 8 7.27 2.13 1.78
N THR A 9 6.95 1.63 2.96
CA THR A 9 5.77 0.79 3.19
C THR A 9 4.86 1.41 4.24
N TYR A 10 3.62 1.66 3.84
CA TYR A 10 2.54 2.03 4.74
C TYR A 10 1.65 0.81 4.97
N VAL A 11 1.26 0.55 6.22
CA VAL A 11 0.46 -0.62 6.60
C VAL A 11 -0.68 -0.22 7.51
N GLU A 12 -1.90 -0.57 7.10
CA GLU A 12 -3.07 -0.61 7.96
C GLU A 12 -3.63 -2.04 7.97
N LEU A 13 -4.10 -2.49 9.13
CA LEU A 13 -4.70 -3.81 9.27
C LEU A 13 -6.19 -3.65 9.60
N HIS A 14 -7.04 -4.18 8.72
CA HIS A 14 -8.48 -4.09 8.83
C HIS A 14 -9.11 -5.47 8.99
N LYS A 15 -10.18 -5.55 9.79
CA LYS A 15 -10.94 -6.80 10.00
C LYS A 15 -11.62 -7.32 8.72
N ARG A 16 -11.87 -6.45 7.74
CA ARG A 16 -12.54 -6.77 6.48
C ARG A 16 -11.91 -5.98 5.32
N ALA A 17 -11.96 -6.57 4.13
CA ALA A 17 -11.52 -5.93 2.89
C ALA A 17 -12.73 -5.40 2.10
N THR A 18 -13.19 -4.19 2.43
CA THR A 18 -14.36 -3.56 1.80
C THR A 18 -13.96 -2.31 1.00
N LYS A 19 -14.83 -1.90 0.06
CA LYS A 19 -14.61 -0.69 -0.75
C LYS A 19 -14.45 0.59 0.10
N PRO A 20 -15.31 0.84 1.12
CA PRO A 20 -15.13 2.01 1.99
C PRO A 20 -13.81 1.99 2.76
N ILE A 21 -13.39 0.82 3.24
CA ILE A 21 -12.12 0.67 3.96
C ILE A 21 -10.94 0.98 3.03
N ALA A 22 -10.95 0.49 1.79
CA ALA A 22 -9.91 0.79 0.82
C ALA A 22 -9.83 2.29 0.47
N ALA A 23 -10.98 2.96 0.33
CA ALA A 23 -11.03 4.40 0.14
C ALA A 23 -10.46 5.16 1.34
N GLU A 24 -10.78 4.75 2.56
CA GLU A 24 -10.26 5.39 3.77
C GLU A 24 -8.75 5.18 3.94
N PHE A 25 -8.26 3.97 3.66
CA PHE A 25 -6.83 3.68 3.59
C PHE A 25 -6.11 4.64 2.64
N LEU A 26 -6.68 4.87 1.45
CA LEU A 26 -6.09 5.80 0.49
C LEU A 26 -6.08 7.24 1.03
N ARG A 27 -7.18 7.71 1.66
CA ARG A 27 -7.21 9.04 2.29
C ARG A 27 -6.14 9.21 3.36
N ASN A 28 -5.90 8.19 4.17
CA ASN A 28 -4.84 8.22 5.18
C ASN A 28 -3.46 8.24 4.54
N LEU A 29 -3.23 7.42 3.52
CA LEU A 29 -1.97 7.36 2.79
C LEU A 29 -1.62 8.70 2.12
N ILE A 30 -2.61 9.39 1.54
CA ILE A 30 -2.42 10.68 0.87
C ILE A 30 -1.96 11.79 1.83
N LYS A 31 -2.36 11.73 3.11
CA LYS A 31 -1.91 12.69 4.13
C LYS A 31 -0.41 12.59 4.41
N ILE A 32 0.22 11.46 4.08
CA ILE A 32 1.61 11.17 4.44
C ILE A 32 2.53 11.41 3.25
N LEU A 33 2.10 11.12 2.02
CA LEU A 33 2.97 11.11 0.84
C LEU A 33 2.19 11.45 -0.45
N PRO A 34 2.82 12.10 -1.45
CA PRO A 34 2.24 12.35 -2.76
C PRO A 34 2.36 11.13 -3.69
N HIS A 35 1.28 10.72 -4.37
CA HIS A 35 1.24 9.41 -5.05
C HIS A 35 0.58 9.39 -6.42
N THR A 36 1.12 8.53 -7.28
CA THR A 36 0.33 7.76 -8.26
C THR A 36 -0.02 6.40 -7.65
N VAL A 37 -1.24 5.91 -7.81
CA VAL A 37 -1.69 4.67 -7.16
C VAL A 37 -1.78 3.53 -8.17
N LEU A 38 -1.16 2.39 -7.84
CA LEU A 38 -1.20 1.16 -8.61
C LEU A 38 -1.80 0.04 -7.75
N THR A 39 -2.96 -0.50 -8.11
CA THR A 39 -3.61 -1.61 -7.39
C THR A 39 -3.80 -2.84 -8.26
N ASP A 40 -4.21 -3.94 -7.66
CA ASP A 40 -4.79 -5.07 -8.41
C ASP A 40 -6.23 -4.78 -8.85
N ASP A 41 -6.82 -5.71 -9.61
CA ASP A 41 -8.20 -5.65 -10.08
C ASP A 41 -9.23 -6.15 -9.04
N GLY A 42 -8.84 -6.15 -7.75
CA GLY A 42 -9.70 -6.52 -6.63
C GLY A 42 -10.94 -5.65 -6.53
N ILE A 43 -12.05 -6.26 -6.10
CA ILE A 43 -13.35 -5.58 -5.95
C ILE A 43 -13.31 -4.42 -4.95
N GLN A 44 -12.29 -4.35 -4.09
CA GLN A 44 -12.07 -3.25 -3.15
C GLN A 44 -11.54 -1.98 -3.81
N PHE A 45 -10.91 -2.08 -4.97
CA PHE A 45 -10.21 -0.97 -5.63
C PHE A 45 -10.92 -0.52 -6.90
N THR A 46 -11.64 -1.40 -7.59
CA THR A 46 -12.31 -1.07 -8.84
C THR A 46 -13.63 -1.82 -9.04
N ASN A 47 -14.48 -1.30 -9.93
CA ASN A 47 -15.65 -2.02 -10.40
C ASN A 47 -15.24 -3.12 -11.37
N GLN A 48 -15.84 -4.30 -11.24
CA GLN A 48 -15.62 -5.39 -12.20
C GLN A 48 -16.26 -5.07 -13.55
N LYS A 49 -15.62 -5.48 -14.64
CA LYS A 49 -16.09 -5.25 -16.02
C LYS A 49 -17.54 -5.69 -16.28
N ARG A 50 -18.02 -6.70 -15.55
CA ARG A 50 -19.41 -7.19 -15.67
C ARG A 50 -20.47 -6.20 -15.14
N HIS A 51 -20.11 -5.24 -14.30
CA HIS A 51 -21.05 -4.28 -13.71
C HIS A 51 -21.22 -3.05 -14.63
N LYS A 52 -21.94 -3.20 -15.74
CA LYS A 52 -22.11 -2.17 -16.78
C LYS A 52 -22.71 -0.85 -16.29
N TYR A 53 -23.60 -0.90 -15.29
CA TYR A 53 -24.32 0.26 -14.77
C TYR A 53 -23.86 0.67 -13.36
N ALA A 54 -22.67 0.24 -12.94
CA ALA A 54 -22.15 0.64 -11.65
C ALA A 54 -21.80 2.14 -11.65
N PHE A 55 -22.24 2.85 -10.62
CA PHE A 55 -21.73 4.18 -10.30
C PHE A 55 -20.20 4.15 -10.11
N GLN A 56 -19.58 5.34 -10.21
CA GLN A 56 -18.15 5.52 -9.98
C GLN A 56 -17.73 4.83 -8.69
N HIS A 57 -16.66 4.02 -8.78
CA HIS A 57 -16.13 3.32 -7.63
C HIS A 57 -15.64 4.31 -6.57
N ILE A 58 -15.88 4.04 -5.29
CA ILE A 58 -15.50 4.97 -4.21
C ILE A 58 -13.98 5.22 -4.15
N PHE A 59 -13.17 4.22 -4.47
CA PHE A 59 -11.73 4.37 -4.56
C PHE A 59 -11.33 5.30 -5.71
N ASP A 60 -11.91 5.12 -6.90
CA ASP A 60 -11.69 6.00 -8.06
C ASP A 60 -12.13 7.44 -7.77
N ARG A 61 -13.17 7.62 -6.95
CA ARG A 61 -13.64 8.93 -6.52
C ARG A 61 -12.60 9.65 -5.66
N VAL A 62 -12.05 8.97 -4.65
CA VAL A 62 -10.96 9.51 -3.82
C VAL A 62 -9.74 9.85 -4.68
N CYS A 63 -9.37 8.98 -5.61
CA CYS A 63 -8.28 9.29 -6.55
C CYS A 63 -8.57 10.58 -7.33
N LYS A 64 -9.78 10.73 -7.89
CA LYS A 64 -10.19 11.92 -8.63
C LYS A 64 -10.19 13.18 -7.77
N GLU A 65 -10.72 13.12 -6.55
CA GLU A 65 -10.76 14.24 -5.59
C GLU A 65 -9.35 14.77 -5.26
N HIS A 66 -8.34 13.89 -5.29
CA HIS A 66 -6.95 14.23 -4.98
C HIS A 66 -6.03 14.32 -6.21
N ASN A 67 -6.58 14.36 -7.44
CA ASN A 67 -5.82 14.40 -8.69
C ASN A 67 -4.78 13.25 -8.84
N ILE A 68 -5.14 12.07 -8.33
CA ILE A 68 -4.31 10.87 -8.38
C ILE A 68 -4.72 10.02 -9.58
N GLU A 69 -3.74 9.69 -10.42
CA GLU A 69 -3.92 8.69 -11.45
C GLU A 69 -4.00 7.29 -10.82
N HIS A 70 -5.13 6.61 -11.02
CA HIS A 70 -5.33 5.24 -10.58
C HIS A 70 -5.07 4.25 -11.72
N ARG A 71 -4.09 3.36 -11.52
CA ARG A 71 -3.70 2.32 -12.47
C ARG A 71 -3.97 0.94 -11.88
N LEU A 72 -4.33 0.00 -12.75
CA LEU A 72 -4.57 -1.40 -12.38
C LEU A 72 -3.49 -2.32 -12.96
N THR A 73 -3.07 -3.34 -12.20
CA THR A 73 -2.16 -4.39 -12.67
C THR A 73 -2.49 -5.76 -12.07
N LYS A 74 -2.50 -6.79 -12.92
CA LYS A 74 -2.70 -8.17 -12.48
C LYS A 74 -1.53 -8.75 -11.67
N ILE A 75 -0.35 -8.12 -11.74
CA ILE A 75 0.86 -8.64 -11.11
C ILE A 75 0.76 -8.56 -9.58
N LEU A 76 0.14 -7.50 -9.06
CA LEU A 76 0.04 -7.28 -7.61
C LEU A 76 -0.83 -8.33 -6.91
N GLY A 77 -1.92 -8.78 -7.54
CA GLY A 77 -2.76 -9.85 -6.99
C GLY A 77 -1.99 -11.16 -6.80
N LYS A 78 -1.20 -11.57 -7.81
CA LYS A 78 -0.34 -12.76 -7.76
C LYS A 78 0.75 -12.66 -6.71
N LEU A 79 1.37 -11.48 -6.59
CA LEU A 79 2.39 -11.22 -5.60
C LEU A 79 1.82 -11.30 -4.17
N ASN A 80 0.63 -10.74 -3.95
CA ASN A 80 -0.07 -10.78 -2.67
C ASN A 80 -0.46 -12.21 -2.27
N GLU A 81 -0.88 -13.04 -3.22
CA GLU A 81 -1.16 -14.45 -2.98
C GLU A 81 0.11 -15.22 -2.56
N THR A 82 1.22 -15.00 -3.29
CA THR A 82 2.51 -15.61 -2.97
C THR A 82 2.98 -15.20 -1.58
N LEU A 83 2.97 -13.90 -1.28
CA LEU A 83 3.33 -13.35 0.03
C LEU A 83 2.47 -13.91 1.16
N LYS A 84 1.16 -14.04 0.98
CA LYS A 84 0.28 -14.66 1.97
C LYS A 84 0.69 -16.11 2.21
N ASN A 85 0.89 -16.88 1.14
CA ASN A 85 1.26 -18.29 1.23
C ASN A 85 2.62 -18.51 1.89
N THR A 86 3.59 -17.64 1.67
CA THR A 86 4.94 -17.76 2.27
C THR A 86 4.99 -17.26 3.71
N THR A 87 4.29 -16.16 4.02
CA THR A 87 4.48 -15.44 5.28
C THR A 87 3.53 -15.92 6.37
N VAL A 88 2.28 -16.22 6.02
CA VAL A 88 1.27 -16.71 6.98
C VAL A 88 1.56 -18.15 7.38
N LYS A 89 2.12 -18.98 6.48
CA LYS A 89 2.49 -20.36 6.81
C LYS A 89 3.74 -20.48 7.68
N LYS A 90 4.62 -19.47 7.66
CA LYS A 90 5.92 -19.52 8.35
C LYS A 90 5.91 -18.93 9.76
N HIS A 91 4.96 -18.05 10.06
CA HIS A 91 4.92 -17.30 11.32
C HIS A 91 3.51 -17.31 11.93
N TYR A 92 3.41 -17.75 13.19
CA TYR A 92 2.19 -17.61 13.98
C TYR A 92 2.18 -16.25 14.67
N TYR A 93 1.09 -15.50 14.50
CA TYR A 93 0.87 -14.21 15.16
C TYR A 93 -0.26 -14.34 16.18
N GLN A 94 0.00 -13.92 17.42
CA GLN A 94 -1.00 -13.92 18.49
C GLN A 94 -1.96 -12.73 18.40
N SER A 95 -1.55 -11.63 17.76
CA SER A 95 -2.37 -10.43 17.63
C SER A 95 -2.17 -9.69 16.31
N HIS A 96 -3.17 -8.91 15.95
CA HIS A 96 -3.16 -8.00 14.80
C HIS A 96 -2.01 -6.99 14.89
N GLN A 97 -1.74 -6.49 16.11
CA GLN A 97 -0.65 -5.54 16.36
C GLN A 97 0.73 -6.19 16.13
N GLN A 98 0.92 -7.46 16.50
CA GLN A 98 2.17 -8.17 16.29
C GLN A 98 2.50 -8.30 14.80
N LEU A 99 1.51 -8.64 13.98
CA LEU A 99 1.65 -8.70 12.52
C LEU A 99 1.97 -7.32 11.93
N THR A 100 1.19 -6.29 12.27
CA THR A 100 1.41 -4.93 11.76
C THR A 100 2.80 -4.41 12.11
N LYS A 101 3.24 -4.59 13.36
CA LYS A 101 4.58 -4.18 13.80
C LYS A 101 5.67 -4.93 13.03
N HIS A 102 5.52 -6.24 12.83
CA HIS A 102 6.49 -7.02 12.07
C HIS A 102 6.60 -6.52 10.63
N LEU A 103 5.48 -6.33 9.93
CA LEU A 103 5.48 -5.81 8.55
C LEU A 103 6.13 -4.42 8.48
N TYR A 104 5.74 -3.51 9.37
CA TYR A 104 6.29 -2.16 9.40
C TYR A 104 7.81 -2.15 9.61
N MET A 105 8.31 -2.93 10.58
CA MET A 105 9.75 -3.03 10.85
C MET A 105 10.51 -3.69 9.70
N ALA A 106 9.97 -4.78 9.15
CA ALA A 106 10.60 -5.54 8.08
C ALA A 106 10.84 -4.69 6.81
N TYR A 107 9.88 -3.83 6.47
CA TYR A 107 10.00 -3.04 5.25
C TYR A 107 10.67 -1.68 5.43
N ASN A 108 10.45 -1.02 6.57
CA ASN A 108 10.92 0.36 6.75
C ASN A 108 12.23 0.49 7.54
N TYR A 109 12.66 -0.54 8.28
CA TYR A 109 13.84 -0.48 9.15
C TYR A 109 14.83 -1.65 8.99
N ALA A 110 14.43 -2.79 8.43
CA ALA A 110 15.28 -3.99 8.42
C ALA A 110 16.56 -3.85 7.60
N LYS A 111 16.63 -2.91 6.65
CA LYS A 111 17.80 -2.75 5.78
C LYS A 111 18.17 -1.28 5.60
N ARG A 112 19.39 -0.93 6.01
CA ARG A 112 20.06 0.32 5.64
C ARG A 112 20.43 0.28 4.16
N VAL A 113 20.12 1.36 3.45
CA VAL A 113 20.31 1.44 2.00
C VAL A 113 21.53 2.29 1.70
N LYS A 114 22.57 1.69 1.10
CA LYS A 114 23.81 2.40 0.75
C LYS A 114 23.56 3.66 -0.07
N THR A 115 22.59 3.61 -0.97
CA THR A 115 22.22 4.74 -1.83
C THR A 115 21.45 5.84 -1.10
N LEU A 116 21.01 5.61 0.13
CA LEU A 116 20.43 6.63 1.02
C LEU A 116 21.47 7.05 2.06
N SER A 117 22.76 7.03 1.71
CA SER A 117 23.86 7.32 2.65
C SER A 117 23.83 6.43 3.90
N GLY A 118 23.34 5.19 3.76
CA GLY A 118 23.19 4.25 4.87
C GLY A 118 21.93 4.45 5.72
N LEU A 119 21.01 5.32 5.33
CA LEU A 119 19.73 5.49 6.01
C LEU A 119 18.76 4.33 5.69
N THR A 120 17.88 4.05 6.63
CA THR A 120 16.68 3.23 6.39
C THR A 120 15.65 4.02 5.60
N PRO A 121 14.71 3.35 4.90
CA PRO A 121 13.61 4.02 4.22
C PRO A 121 12.83 5.01 5.10
N PHE A 122 12.60 4.68 6.37
CA PHE A 122 11.92 5.58 7.30
C PHE A 122 12.76 6.82 7.64
N GLU A 123 14.02 6.63 8.05
CA GLU A 123 14.93 7.74 8.39
C GLU A 123 15.05 8.72 7.22
N PHE A 124 15.17 8.22 6.00
CA PHE A 124 15.21 9.07 4.82
C PHE A 124 13.93 9.90 4.64
N MET A 125 12.74 9.30 4.78
CA MET A 125 11.49 10.06 4.63
C MET A 125 11.34 11.15 5.68
N CYS A 126 11.69 10.89 6.94
CA CYS A 126 11.64 11.91 7.99
C CYS A 126 12.45 13.16 7.61
N LEU A 127 13.61 12.99 6.98
CA LEU A 127 14.44 14.10 6.51
C LEU A 127 13.85 14.85 5.30
N GLN A 128 12.91 14.26 4.55
CA GLN A 128 12.27 14.93 3.41
C GLN A 128 10.99 15.66 3.78
N CYS A 129 10.36 15.31 4.90
CA CYS A 129 9.15 15.95 5.42
C CYS A 129 9.44 17.02 6.49
N SER A 130 10.72 17.38 6.70
CA SER A 130 11.18 18.46 7.59
C SER A 130 11.45 19.72 6.79
#